data_AF-A0A4Q2UTZ0-F1
#
_entry.id   AF-A0A4Q2UTZ0-F1
#
_cell.length_a   1.000
_cell.length_b   1.000
_cell.length_c   1.000
_cell.angle_alpha   90.00
_cell.angle_beta   90.00
_cell.angle_gamma   90.00
#
_symmetry.space_group_name_H-M   'P 1'
#
loop_
_entity.id
_entity.type
_entity.pdbx_description
1 polymer ?
#
loop_
_entity_poly.entity_id
_entity_poly.type
_entity_poly.pdbx_seq_one_letter_code
_entity_poly.pdbx_strand_id
1 'polypeptide(L)'
;MEIQIQGGAMRYIDGIVARLGMQGQNHRGYACKARLSPWLWLATRKSDFRIFQNQTVPDIIEQVLGVYGHPLQKKLTRAYRSWDYCVQYNESDCDFVSRLMEHEGIYYFFEHASGQHTLVLCDDIIASHSVLPGGASIPFYPPEKAAAGDQENIHAWQLEQEIKPGRHYSDDYDFKKPRADLTHLRRDPPGHAHDGHEIYEWPGGYTQLSDGEDYIRVRLKESLTGQSRVRGQSCHRAL
;
A
#
# COMPACT_ATOMS: atom_id res chain seq x y z
N MET A 1 14.07 -16.18 -5.35
CA MET A 1 13.70 -17.46 -4.70
C MET A 1 12.51 -18.03 -5.42
N GLU A 2 12.49 -19.34 -5.64
CA GLU A 2 11.43 -20.05 -6.36
C GLU A 2 10.76 -21.03 -5.38
N ILE A 3 9.44 -21.06 -5.38
CA ILE A 3 8.63 -21.88 -4.48
C ILE A 3 7.61 -22.63 -5.34
N GLN A 4 7.68 -23.95 -5.33
CA GLN A 4 6.69 -24.78 -6.00
C GLN A 4 5.40 -24.81 -5.18
N ILE A 5 4.29 -24.39 -5.79
CA ILE A 5 2.95 -24.41 -5.16
C ILE A 5 2.22 -25.73 -5.47
N GLN A 6 1.17 -26.03 -4.69
CA GLN A 6 0.29 -27.16 -4.98
C GLN A 6 -0.32 -27.01 -6.39
N GLY A 7 -0.23 -28.07 -7.20
CA GLY A 7 -0.59 -28.03 -8.62
C GLY A 7 0.58 -27.78 -9.58
N GLY A 8 1.81 -27.59 -9.07
CA GLY A 8 3.05 -27.63 -9.86
C GLY A 8 3.49 -26.29 -10.47
N ALA A 9 2.71 -25.22 -10.31
CA ALA A 9 3.14 -23.88 -10.68
C ALA A 9 4.25 -23.35 -9.76
N MET A 10 4.96 -22.31 -10.20
CA MET A 10 6.05 -21.67 -9.46
C MET A 10 5.63 -20.28 -8.97
N ARG A 11 5.84 -20.01 -7.68
CA ARG A 11 5.81 -18.68 -7.09
C ARG A 11 7.24 -18.15 -7.00
N TYR A 12 7.40 -16.88 -7.34
CA TYR A 12 8.69 -16.20 -7.24
C TYR A 12 8.68 -15.21 -6.08
N ILE A 13 9.82 -15.11 -5.40
CA ILE A 13 10.14 -14.01 -4.50
C ILE A 13 11.44 -13.42 -5.02
N ASP A 14 11.29 -12.35 -5.78
CA ASP A 14 12.38 -11.57 -6.36
C ASP A 14 12.64 -10.29 -5.55
N GLY A 15 13.90 -9.87 -5.48
CA GLY A 15 14.29 -8.70 -4.72
C GLY A 15 15.81 -8.47 -4.73
N ILE A 16 16.21 -7.28 -4.32
CA ILE A 16 17.62 -6.86 -4.24
C ILE A 16 18.19 -7.26 -2.88
N VAL A 17 19.42 -7.80 -2.87
CA VAL A 17 20.15 -8.08 -1.63
C VAL A 17 20.60 -6.76 -0.99
N ALA A 18 19.77 -6.23 -0.08
CA ALA A 18 20.02 -4.98 0.62
C ALA A 18 20.98 -5.12 1.81
N ARG A 19 21.30 -6.35 2.24
CA ARG A 19 22.34 -6.66 3.23
C ARG A 19 22.73 -8.13 3.10
N LEU A 20 24.03 -8.43 3.17
CA LEU A 20 24.56 -9.78 3.26
C LEU A 20 25.56 -9.84 4.42
N GLY A 21 25.53 -10.91 5.20
CA GLY A 21 26.51 -11.16 6.26
C GLY A 21 26.74 -12.64 6.49
N MET A 22 27.97 -13.00 6.86
CA MET A 22 28.33 -14.35 7.28
C MET A 22 28.02 -14.51 8.78
N GLN A 23 27.29 -15.56 9.14
CA GLN A 23 26.89 -15.85 10.52
C GLN A 23 27.82 -16.85 11.23
N GLY A 24 28.61 -17.61 10.48
CA GLY A 24 29.58 -18.55 11.03
C GLY A 24 29.98 -19.63 10.04
N GLN A 25 30.90 -20.48 10.45
CA GLN A 25 31.38 -21.62 9.69
C GLN A 25 31.21 -22.89 10.55
N ASN A 26 30.68 -23.95 9.95
CA ASN A 26 30.73 -25.29 10.51
C ASN A 26 31.44 -26.24 9.54
N HIS A 27 31.58 -27.51 9.95
CA HIS A 27 32.19 -28.57 9.15
C HIS A 27 31.46 -28.88 7.83
N ARG A 28 30.26 -28.29 7.58
CA ARG A 28 29.46 -28.44 6.36
C ARG A 28 29.43 -27.19 5.48
N GLY A 29 30.03 -26.07 5.91
CA GLY A 29 30.13 -24.83 5.12
C GLY A 29 29.93 -23.55 5.92
N TYR A 30 29.78 -22.44 5.18
CA TYR A 30 29.50 -21.11 5.74
C TYR A 30 28.00 -20.85 5.79
N ALA A 31 27.51 -20.37 6.93
CA ALA A 31 26.15 -19.87 7.06
C ALA A 31 26.12 -18.37 6.70
N CYS A 32 25.26 -17.99 5.75
CA CYS A 32 25.06 -16.59 5.34
C CYS A 32 23.62 -16.16 5.60
N LYS A 33 23.44 -14.90 5.97
CA LYS A 33 22.13 -14.24 6.10
C LYS A 33 22.06 -13.08 5.11
N ALA A 34 21.05 -13.13 4.23
CA ALA A 34 20.73 -12.06 3.31
C ALA A 34 19.41 -11.40 3.71
N ARG A 35 19.31 -10.08 3.53
CA ARG A 35 18.04 -9.34 3.58
C ARG A 35 17.69 -8.93 2.15
N LEU A 36 16.58 -9.45 1.67
CA LEU A 36 15.99 -9.04 0.40
C LEU A 36 15.09 -7.81 0.62
N SER A 37 15.07 -6.90 -0.35
CA SER A 37 14.19 -5.74 -0.36
C SER A 37 13.77 -5.44 -1.80
N PRO A 38 12.56 -4.90 -2.03
CA PRO A 38 12.16 -4.50 -3.37
C PRO A 38 13.04 -3.35 -3.87
N TRP A 39 13.06 -3.11 -5.18
CA TRP A 39 13.87 -2.06 -5.80
C TRP A 39 13.51 -0.67 -5.29
N LEU A 40 12.24 -0.46 -4.89
CA LEU A 40 11.79 0.80 -4.28
C LEU A 40 12.62 1.16 -3.03
N TRP A 41 13.19 0.18 -2.34
CA TRP A 41 14.11 0.42 -1.24
C TRP A 41 15.34 1.24 -1.64
N LEU A 42 15.80 1.16 -2.90
CA LEU A 42 16.90 2.01 -3.40
C LEU A 42 16.53 3.49 -3.34
N ALA A 43 15.25 3.85 -3.51
CA ALA A 43 14.77 5.22 -3.40
C ALA A 43 14.88 5.78 -1.97
N THR A 44 15.06 4.93 -0.95
CA THR A 44 15.39 5.37 0.43
C THR A 44 16.85 5.81 0.59
N ARG A 45 17.69 5.62 -0.43
CA ARG A 45 19.13 5.94 -0.41
C ARG A 45 19.49 7.24 -1.11
N LYS A 46 18.50 7.90 -1.69
CA LYS A 46 18.64 9.18 -2.37
C LYS A 46 17.61 10.15 -1.80
N SER A 47 18.08 11.34 -1.44
CA SER A 47 17.27 12.49 -1.03
C SER A 47 17.58 13.67 -1.92
N ASP A 48 16.61 14.56 -2.13
CA ASP A 48 16.73 15.64 -3.11
C ASP A 48 15.90 16.87 -2.73
N PHE A 49 16.13 17.98 -3.44
CA PHE A 49 15.30 19.17 -3.43
C PHE A 49 14.81 19.44 -4.85
N ARG A 50 13.52 19.19 -5.10
CA ARG A 50 12.94 19.30 -6.44
C ARG A 50 11.58 19.96 -6.40
N ILE A 51 11.27 20.71 -7.45
CA ILE A 51 9.98 21.34 -7.66
C ILE A 51 9.34 20.70 -8.88
N PHE A 52 8.09 20.28 -8.72
CA PHE A 52 7.21 19.78 -9.77
C PHE A 52 6.06 20.76 -9.93
N GLN A 53 5.75 21.15 -11.17
CA GLN A 53 4.71 22.13 -11.47
C GLN A 53 3.81 21.62 -12.57
N ASN A 54 2.50 21.82 -12.40
CA ASN A 54 1.46 21.46 -13.36
C ASN A 54 1.52 19.97 -13.75
N GLN A 55 1.74 19.08 -12.78
CA GLN A 55 1.79 17.64 -12.99
C GLN A 55 0.83 16.90 -12.07
N THR A 56 0.31 15.76 -12.52
CA THR A 56 -0.45 14.86 -11.64
C THR A 56 0.50 14.07 -10.75
N VAL A 57 0.03 13.60 -9.60
CA VAL A 57 0.83 12.76 -8.71
C VAL A 57 1.36 11.49 -9.40
N PRO A 58 0.56 10.74 -10.19
CA PRO A 58 1.09 9.61 -10.96
C PRO A 58 2.24 9.97 -11.90
N ASP A 59 2.20 11.14 -12.55
CA ASP A 59 3.28 11.60 -13.43
C ASP A 59 4.54 11.97 -12.63
N ILE A 60 4.36 12.62 -11.47
CA ILE A 60 5.47 12.94 -10.55
C ILE A 60 6.13 11.65 -10.06
N ILE A 61 5.34 10.64 -9.65
CA ILE A 61 5.86 9.34 -9.20
C ILE A 61 6.67 8.66 -10.31
N GLU A 62 6.16 8.66 -11.55
CA GLU A 62 6.86 8.10 -12.69
C GLU A 62 8.16 8.86 -13.00
N GLN A 63 8.16 10.19 -12.94
CA GLN A 63 9.35 11.01 -13.11
C GLN A 63 10.40 10.74 -12.02
N VAL A 64 9.97 10.60 -10.75
CA VAL A 64 10.86 10.36 -9.62
C VAL A 64 11.44 8.95 -9.64
N LEU A 65 10.61 7.95 -9.91
CA LEU A 65 11.00 6.54 -9.83
C LEU A 65 11.56 5.98 -11.14
N GLY A 66 11.26 6.60 -12.29
CA GLY A 66 11.72 6.14 -13.60
C GLY A 66 13.25 6.12 -13.73
N VAL A 67 13.95 7.00 -13.00
CA VAL A 67 15.43 7.06 -13.00
C VAL A 67 16.10 5.81 -12.45
N TYR A 68 15.37 4.99 -11.68
CA TYR A 68 15.89 3.73 -11.13
C TYR A 68 15.85 2.59 -12.15
N GLY A 69 15.15 2.75 -13.28
CA GLY A 69 15.16 1.77 -14.39
C GLY A 69 14.49 0.43 -14.06
N HIS A 70 13.62 0.39 -13.05
CA HIS A 70 12.89 -0.81 -12.65
C HIS A 70 11.41 -0.76 -13.08
N PRO A 71 10.76 -1.92 -13.25
CA PRO A 71 9.37 -1.97 -13.72
C PRO A 71 8.39 -1.34 -12.73
N LEU A 72 7.55 -0.47 -13.28
CA LEU A 72 6.43 0.17 -12.61
C LEU A 72 5.20 0.07 -13.51
N GLN A 73 4.07 -0.31 -12.93
CA GLN A 73 2.78 -0.38 -13.61
C GLN A 73 1.74 0.47 -12.87
N LYS A 74 0.94 1.23 -13.63
CA LYS A 74 -0.19 2.00 -13.12
C LYS A 74 -1.49 1.25 -13.41
N LYS A 75 -2.14 0.69 -12.38
CA LYS A 75 -3.52 0.18 -12.42
C LYS A 75 -4.44 1.16 -11.70
N LEU A 76 -4.45 2.41 -12.17
CA LEU A 76 -5.22 3.50 -11.59
C LEU A 76 -6.50 3.71 -12.40
N THR A 77 -7.62 3.83 -11.72
CA THR A 77 -8.96 3.95 -12.33
C THR A 77 -9.52 5.37 -12.26
N ARG A 78 -9.01 6.18 -11.33
CA ARG A 78 -9.45 7.56 -11.11
C ARG A 78 -8.66 8.54 -11.98
N ALA A 79 -9.26 9.70 -12.21
CA ALA A 79 -8.52 10.87 -12.68
C ALA A 79 -7.88 11.57 -11.48
N TYR A 80 -6.63 12.02 -11.63
CA TYR A 80 -5.88 12.74 -10.60
C TYR A 80 -5.75 14.20 -10.99
N ARG A 81 -5.88 15.09 -10.00
CA ARG A 81 -5.70 16.52 -10.25
C ARG A 81 -4.26 16.83 -10.64
N SER A 82 -4.09 17.92 -11.39
CA SER A 82 -2.78 18.51 -11.62
C SER A 82 -2.42 19.43 -10.46
N TRP A 83 -1.23 19.27 -9.91
CA TRP A 83 -0.71 20.12 -8.84
C TRP A 83 0.05 21.30 -9.45
N ASP A 84 -0.43 22.52 -9.19
CA ASP A 84 0.23 23.75 -9.64
C ASP A 84 1.68 23.83 -9.12
N TYR A 85 1.90 23.36 -7.88
CA TYR A 85 3.19 23.39 -7.21
C TYR A 85 3.30 22.25 -6.18
N CYS A 86 4.26 21.35 -6.38
CA CYS A 86 4.57 20.25 -5.47
C CYS A 86 6.09 20.18 -5.25
N VAL A 87 6.52 20.08 -3.99
CA VAL A 87 7.95 20.15 -3.64
C VAL A 87 8.37 18.85 -2.96
N GLN A 88 9.46 18.26 -3.43
CA GLN A 88 10.26 17.33 -2.65
C GLN A 88 11.26 18.16 -1.86
N TYR A 89 11.14 18.21 -0.53
CA TYR A 89 11.98 19.07 0.31
C TYR A 89 12.71 18.27 1.38
N ASN A 90 13.99 18.01 1.16
CA ASN A 90 14.85 17.31 2.12
C ASN A 90 14.32 15.95 2.58
N GLU A 91 13.71 15.20 1.66
CA GLU A 91 13.13 13.89 1.92
C GLU A 91 13.64 12.89 0.87
N SER A 92 13.67 11.60 1.23
CA SER A 92 14.10 10.58 0.29
C SER A 92 13.12 10.47 -0.88
N ASP A 93 13.57 9.97 -2.03
CA ASP A 93 12.68 9.74 -3.17
C ASP A 93 11.54 8.79 -2.79
N CYS A 94 11.80 7.83 -1.90
CA CYS A 94 10.78 6.92 -1.36
C CYS A 94 9.77 7.65 -0.46
N ASP A 95 10.22 8.47 0.49
CA ASP A 95 9.32 9.17 1.40
C ASP A 95 8.42 10.16 0.65
N PHE A 96 8.99 10.85 -0.35
CA PHE A 96 8.27 11.78 -1.21
C PHE A 96 7.14 11.10 -1.99
N VAL A 97 7.43 9.99 -2.68
CA VAL A 97 6.37 9.29 -3.44
C VAL A 97 5.36 8.64 -2.50
N SER A 98 5.80 8.11 -1.35
CA SER A 98 4.91 7.52 -0.35
C SER A 98 3.89 8.53 0.17
N ARG A 99 4.33 9.72 0.63
CA ARG A 99 3.39 10.72 1.14
C ARG A 99 2.41 11.23 0.08
N LEU A 100 2.83 11.29 -1.19
CA LEU A 100 1.95 11.67 -2.29
C LEU A 100 0.92 10.58 -2.60
N MET A 101 1.35 9.32 -2.59
CA MET A 101 0.45 8.17 -2.75
C MET A 101 -0.58 8.13 -1.61
N GLU A 102 -0.13 8.27 -0.36
CA GLU A 102 -1.00 8.33 0.82
C GLU A 102 -2.04 9.44 0.71
N HIS A 103 -1.62 10.64 0.28
CA HIS A 103 -2.52 11.78 0.12
C HIS A 103 -3.58 11.58 -0.98
N GLU A 104 -3.21 10.99 -2.11
CA GLU A 104 -4.12 10.73 -3.24
C GLU A 104 -4.95 9.44 -3.07
N GLY A 105 -4.65 8.64 -2.06
CA GLY A 105 -5.27 7.33 -1.83
C GLY A 105 -4.78 6.24 -2.80
N ILE A 106 -3.54 6.37 -3.29
CA ILE A 106 -2.84 5.34 -4.06
C ILE A 106 -2.14 4.41 -3.06
N TYR A 107 -2.26 3.12 -3.30
CA TYR A 107 -1.45 2.11 -2.62
C TYR A 107 -0.68 1.29 -3.67
N TYR A 108 0.21 0.41 -3.21
CA TYR A 108 0.97 -0.43 -4.12
C TYR A 108 1.19 -1.84 -3.58
N PHE A 109 1.48 -2.76 -4.49
CA PHE A 109 2.01 -4.08 -4.18
C PHE A 109 3.08 -4.47 -5.21
N PHE A 110 3.74 -5.60 -4.99
CA PHE A 110 4.73 -6.15 -5.91
C PHE A 110 4.23 -7.43 -6.57
N GLU A 111 4.26 -7.46 -7.90
CA GLU A 111 4.11 -8.69 -8.67
C GLU A 111 5.50 -9.28 -8.91
N HIS A 112 5.71 -10.53 -8.51
CA HIS A 112 6.99 -11.21 -8.64
C HIS A 112 6.97 -12.22 -9.78
N ALA A 113 7.98 -12.13 -10.64
CA ALA A 113 8.28 -13.05 -11.72
C ALA A 113 9.72 -13.58 -11.59
N SER A 114 10.11 -14.49 -12.47
CA SER A 114 11.49 -15.00 -12.48
C SER A 114 12.46 -13.87 -12.82
N GLY A 115 13.32 -13.51 -11.86
CA GLY A 115 14.36 -12.47 -12.01
C GLY A 115 13.83 -11.03 -12.09
N GLN A 116 12.56 -10.79 -11.76
CA GLN A 116 11.97 -9.46 -11.82
C GLN A 116 10.83 -9.31 -10.80
N HIS A 117 10.67 -8.12 -10.24
CA HIS A 117 9.46 -7.72 -9.53
C HIS A 117 9.02 -6.32 -9.98
N THR A 118 7.71 -6.17 -10.15
CA THR A 118 7.08 -4.95 -10.67
C THR A 118 6.36 -4.23 -9.55
N LEU A 119 6.61 -2.94 -9.37
CA LEU A 119 5.82 -2.09 -8.49
C LEU A 119 4.50 -1.78 -9.19
N VAL A 120 3.36 -2.17 -8.61
CA VAL A 120 2.03 -1.91 -9.18
C VAL A 120 1.33 -0.88 -8.32
N LEU A 121 1.04 0.29 -8.89
CA LEU A 121 0.26 1.37 -8.27
C LEU A 121 -1.23 1.16 -8.51
N CYS A 122 -2.04 1.30 -7.47
CA CYS A 122 -3.43 0.88 -7.44
C CYS A 122 -4.29 1.89 -6.67
N ASP A 123 -5.55 2.05 -7.07
CA ASP A 123 -6.56 2.85 -6.34
C ASP A 123 -7.91 2.14 -6.15
N ASP A 124 -8.10 0.98 -6.77
CA ASP A 124 -9.30 0.18 -6.69
C ASP A 124 -8.97 -1.32 -6.57
N ILE A 125 -9.64 -2.01 -5.64
CA ILE A 125 -9.36 -3.42 -5.36
C ILE A 125 -9.81 -4.35 -6.49
N ILE A 126 -10.94 -4.06 -7.13
CA ILE A 126 -11.53 -4.92 -8.17
C ILE A 126 -10.74 -4.81 -9.47
N ALA A 127 -10.32 -3.59 -9.82
CA ALA A 127 -9.56 -3.33 -11.03
C ALA A 127 -8.09 -3.78 -10.93
N SER A 128 -7.51 -3.79 -9.72
CA SER A 128 -6.07 -3.98 -9.54
C SER A 128 -5.63 -5.38 -9.13
N HIS A 129 -6.52 -6.14 -8.47
CA HIS A 129 -6.21 -7.45 -7.93
C HIS A 129 -6.85 -8.60 -8.71
N SER A 130 -6.12 -9.70 -8.83
CA SER A 130 -6.61 -10.96 -9.35
C SER A 130 -6.51 -12.05 -8.29
N VAL A 131 -7.36 -13.07 -8.42
CA VAL A 131 -7.29 -14.27 -7.58
C VAL A 131 -5.93 -14.93 -7.75
N LEU A 132 -5.31 -15.32 -6.62
CA LEU A 132 -4.04 -16.05 -6.64
C LEU A 132 -4.19 -17.39 -7.36
N PRO A 133 -3.22 -17.81 -8.20
CA PRO A 133 -3.21 -19.16 -8.76
C PRO A 133 -3.28 -20.23 -7.67
N GLY A 134 -4.29 -21.10 -7.73
CA GLY A 134 -4.54 -22.12 -6.69
C GLY A 134 -5.12 -21.58 -5.38
N GLY A 135 -5.31 -20.26 -5.22
CA GLY A 135 -5.79 -19.61 -4.00
C GLY A 135 -7.23 -19.12 -4.06
N ALA A 136 -8.04 -19.57 -5.03
CA ALA A 136 -9.45 -19.16 -5.15
C ALA A 136 -10.30 -19.59 -3.95
N SER A 137 -9.98 -20.73 -3.35
CA SER A 137 -10.57 -21.21 -2.11
C SER A 137 -9.51 -22.00 -1.36
N ILE A 138 -9.27 -21.64 -0.11
CA ILE A 138 -8.28 -22.29 0.76
C ILE A 138 -9.03 -22.86 1.96
N PRO A 139 -8.92 -24.17 2.25
CA PRO A 139 -9.64 -24.78 3.37
C PRO A 139 -9.10 -24.27 4.72
N PHE A 140 -10.00 -24.20 5.70
CA PHE A 140 -9.64 -23.96 7.10
C PHE A 140 -9.62 -25.28 7.88
N TYR A 141 -8.47 -25.62 8.45
CA TYR A 141 -8.31 -26.79 9.32
C TYR A 141 -7.75 -26.37 10.68
N PRO A 142 -8.55 -26.45 11.77
CA PRO A 142 -8.05 -26.10 13.10
C PRO A 142 -6.90 -27.03 13.49
N PRO A 143 -5.97 -26.60 14.38
CA PRO A 143 -4.74 -27.33 14.67
C PRO A 143 -4.95 -28.78 15.11
N GLU A 144 -6.06 -29.06 15.81
CA GLU A 144 -6.45 -30.41 16.26
C GLU A 144 -6.77 -31.37 15.10
N LYS A 145 -7.15 -30.84 13.93
CA LYS A 145 -7.44 -31.59 12.69
C LYS A 145 -6.34 -31.45 11.63
N ALA A 146 -5.39 -30.54 11.82
CA ALA A 146 -4.29 -30.27 10.89
C ALA A 146 -3.29 -31.44 10.75
N ALA A 147 -3.41 -32.48 11.59
CA ALA A 147 -2.67 -33.73 11.45
C ALA A 147 -3.18 -34.63 10.30
N ALA A 148 -4.31 -34.30 9.67
CA ALA A 148 -4.93 -35.10 8.60
C ALA A 148 -4.52 -34.61 7.20
N GLY A 149 -3.22 -34.75 6.86
CA GLY A 149 -2.72 -34.73 5.48
C GLY A 149 -1.89 -33.51 5.05
N ASP A 150 -1.03 -33.72 4.05
CA ASP A 150 -0.13 -32.73 3.41
C ASP A 150 -0.85 -31.61 2.61
N GLN A 151 -2.12 -31.32 2.92
CA GLN A 151 -2.89 -30.32 2.20
C GLN A 151 -2.63 -28.91 2.73
N GLU A 152 -2.35 -27.98 1.82
CA GLU A 152 -2.19 -26.57 2.12
C GLU A 152 -3.50 -25.97 2.68
N ASN A 153 -3.43 -25.28 3.81
CA ASN A 153 -4.60 -24.79 4.53
C ASN A 153 -4.31 -23.54 5.37
N ILE A 154 -5.37 -22.87 5.83
CA ILE A 154 -5.34 -21.90 6.93
C ILE A 154 -5.66 -22.67 8.22
N HIS A 155 -4.86 -22.49 9.28
CA HIS A 155 -5.03 -23.23 10.54
C HIS A 155 -5.20 -22.34 11.78
N ALA A 156 -5.04 -21.02 11.64
CA ALA A 156 -5.43 -20.08 12.68
C ALA A 156 -6.22 -18.93 12.03
N TRP A 157 -7.23 -18.43 12.75
CA TRP A 157 -8.08 -17.33 12.31
C TRP A 157 -8.49 -16.50 13.53
N GLN A 158 -8.19 -15.21 13.51
CA GLN A 158 -8.46 -14.29 14.60
C GLN A 158 -9.11 -13.03 14.04
N LEU A 159 -10.32 -12.72 14.49
CA LEU A 159 -11.01 -11.47 14.18
C LEU A 159 -10.71 -10.47 15.28
N GLU A 160 -10.16 -9.32 14.90
CA GLU A 160 -9.96 -8.16 15.75
C GLU A 160 -10.88 -7.04 15.27
N GLN A 161 -11.52 -6.34 16.21
CA GLN A 161 -12.29 -5.13 15.92
C GLN A 161 -11.84 -3.99 16.81
N GLU A 162 -11.81 -2.79 16.25
CA GLU A 162 -11.38 -1.58 16.93
C GLU A 162 -12.45 -0.49 16.75
N ILE A 163 -12.68 0.32 17.79
CA ILE A 163 -13.55 1.50 17.70
C ILE A 163 -12.88 2.53 16.80
N LYS A 164 -13.57 2.96 15.75
CA LYS A 164 -13.11 4.00 14.81
C LYS A 164 -14.15 5.13 14.69
N PRO A 165 -13.71 6.38 14.44
CA PRO A 165 -14.62 7.47 14.14
C PRO A 165 -15.32 7.23 12.80
N GLY A 166 -16.62 7.46 12.76
CA GLY A 166 -17.43 7.30 11.54
C GLY A 166 -17.58 8.59 10.73
N ARG A 167 -16.91 9.68 11.13
CA ARG A 167 -17.03 10.99 10.47
C ARG A 167 -15.67 11.62 10.27
N HIS A 168 -15.50 12.25 9.12
CA HIS A 168 -14.34 13.08 8.82
C HIS A 168 -14.84 14.43 8.33
N TYR A 169 -14.27 15.51 8.88
CA TYR A 169 -14.50 16.89 8.50
C TYR A 169 -13.19 17.49 8.01
N SER A 170 -13.23 18.26 6.93
CA SER A 170 -12.08 18.99 6.41
C SER A 170 -12.53 20.35 5.87
N ASP A 171 -11.63 21.32 5.94
CA ASP A 171 -11.83 22.66 5.38
C ASP A 171 -10.49 23.23 4.89
N ASP A 172 -10.55 24.25 4.04
CA ASP A 172 -9.38 24.96 3.53
C ASP A 172 -9.72 26.41 3.15
N TYR A 173 -8.72 27.19 2.75
CA TYR A 173 -8.88 28.59 2.40
C TYR A 173 -8.17 28.93 1.07
N ASP A 174 -8.93 29.42 0.10
CA ASP A 174 -8.40 30.00 -1.14
C ASP A 174 -8.39 31.54 -1.06
N PHE A 175 -7.20 32.13 -1.00
CA PHE A 175 -7.04 33.59 -0.98
C PHE A 175 -7.58 34.30 -2.24
N LYS A 176 -7.68 33.59 -3.38
CA LYS A 176 -8.29 34.12 -4.61
C LYS A 176 -9.81 34.13 -4.54
N LYS A 177 -10.39 33.31 -3.67
CA LYS A 177 -11.84 33.17 -3.45
C LYS A 177 -12.14 33.21 -1.94
N PRO A 178 -11.90 34.33 -1.25
CA PRO A 178 -11.94 34.40 0.22
C PRO A 178 -13.32 34.16 0.85
N ARG A 179 -14.39 34.04 0.04
CA ARG A 179 -15.76 33.73 0.47
C ARG A 179 -16.24 32.36 -0.01
N ALA A 180 -15.39 31.57 -0.66
CA ALA A 180 -15.74 30.21 -1.06
C ALA A 180 -15.93 29.35 0.18
N ASP A 181 -16.97 28.53 0.16
CA ASP A 181 -17.15 27.44 1.12
C ASP A 181 -16.38 26.23 0.59
N LEU A 182 -15.31 25.86 1.30
CA LEU A 182 -14.47 24.70 1.00
C LEU A 182 -14.68 23.59 2.04
N THR A 183 -15.76 23.67 2.83
CA THR A 183 -16.01 22.70 3.88
C THR A 183 -16.51 21.38 3.29
N HIS A 184 -15.99 20.29 3.83
CA HIS A 184 -16.42 18.94 3.52
C HIS A 184 -16.66 18.15 4.81
N LEU A 185 -17.78 17.41 4.83
CA LEU A 185 -18.09 16.45 5.89
C LEU A 185 -18.53 15.14 5.23
N ARG A 186 -17.85 14.05 5.57
CA ARG A 186 -18.23 12.70 5.13
C ARG A 186 -18.52 11.81 6.34
N ARG A 187 -19.49 10.91 6.17
CA ARG A 187 -19.97 9.99 7.21
C ARG A 187 -20.05 8.58 6.66
N ASP A 188 -19.46 7.63 7.37
CA ASP A 188 -19.51 6.19 7.11
C ASP A 188 -19.38 5.44 8.45
N PRO A 189 -20.42 5.49 9.31
CA PRO A 189 -20.37 4.92 10.65
C PRO A 189 -20.32 3.37 10.61
N PRO A 190 -19.31 2.73 11.24
CA PRO A 190 -19.16 1.27 11.21
C PRO A 190 -20.19 0.46 12.03
N GLY A 191 -21.13 1.10 12.72
CA GLY A 191 -22.26 0.45 13.39
C GLY A 191 -22.05 0.08 14.85
N HIS A 192 -20.94 0.49 15.48
CA HIS A 192 -20.71 0.31 16.93
C HIS A 192 -21.18 1.53 17.74
N ALA A 193 -21.41 1.38 19.04
CA ALA A 193 -22.01 2.43 19.90
C ALA A 193 -21.29 3.80 19.90
N HIS A 194 -20.01 3.85 19.52
CA HIS A 194 -19.19 5.07 19.49
C HIS A 194 -18.84 5.54 18.06
N ASP A 195 -19.61 5.15 17.03
CA ASP A 195 -19.30 5.47 15.63
C ASP A 195 -19.63 6.92 15.22
N GLY A 196 -20.30 7.67 16.09
CA GLY A 196 -20.64 9.08 15.87
C GLY A 196 -19.47 10.06 16.03
N HIS A 197 -18.30 9.62 16.48
CA HIS A 197 -17.13 10.48 16.67
C HIS A 197 -16.58 11.00 15.33
N GLU A 198 -15.97 12.19 15.37
CA GLU A 198 -15.48 12.93 14.21
C GLU A 198 -14.00 13.25 14.34
N ILE A 199 -13.28 13.13 13.21
CA ILE A 199 -11.94 13.72 13.03
C ILE A 199 -12.11 15.01 12.23
N TYR A 200 -11.48 16.09 12.70
CA TYR A 200 -11.39 17.37 12.01
C TYR A 200 -9.95 17.58 11.53
N GLU A 201 -9.74 17.91 10.25
CA GLU A 201 -8.43 18.18 9.65
C GLU A 201 -8.43 19.55 8.93
N TRP A 202 -7.46 20.39 9.29
CA TRP A 202 -7.16 21.64 8.60
C TRP A 202 -5.63 21.87 8.58
N PRO A 203 -5.06 22.35 7.47
CA PRO A 203 -5.71 22.57 6.17
C PRO A 203 -5.97 21.24 5.44
N GLY A 204 -7.00 21.22 4.59
CA GLY A 204 -7.36 20.06 3.79
C GLY A 204 -6.44 19.76 2.59
N GLY A 205 -5.64 20.73 2.16
CA GLY A 205 -4.72 20.60 1.04
C GLY A 205 -5.38 20.78 -0.33
N TYR A 206 -6.46 21.55 -0.43
CA TYR A 206 -7.18 21.77 -1.69
C TYR A 206 -7.75 23.19 -1.81
N THR A 207 -7.87 23.67 -3.05
CA THR A 207 -8.48 24.97 -3.35
C THR A 207 -9.71 24.84 -4.26
N GLN A 208 -10.02 23.63 -4.72
CA GLN A 208 -11.23 23.31 -5.47
C GLN A 208 -12.09 22.35 -4.65
N LEU A 209 -13.40 22.60 -4.64
CA LEU A 209 -14.38 21.78 -3.93
C LEU A 209 -14.35 20.30 -4.39
N SER A 210 -14.15 20.05 -5.68
CA SER A 210 -14.08 18.68 -6.23
C SER A 210 -12.93 17.86 -5.67
N ASP A 211 -11.78 18.49 -5.43
CA ASP A 211 -10.61 17.80 -4.88
C ASP A 211 -10.84 17.43 -3.41
N GLY A 212 -11.49 18.31 -2.65
CA GLY A 212 -11.85 18.08 -1.26
C GLY A 212 -12.82 16.90 -1.08
N GLU A 213 -13.77 16.69 -2.00
CA GLU A 213 -14.67 15.53 -1.99
C GLU A 213 -13.93 14.19 -2.14
N ASP A 214 -12.83 14.19 -2.88
CA ASP A 214 -11.99 13.03 -3.10
C ASP A 214 -11.06 12.78 -1.90
N TYR A 215 -10.40 13.82 -1.38
CA TYR A 215 -9.50 13.67 -0.23
C TYR A 215 -10.23 13.29 1.04
N ILE A 216 -11.41 13.86 1.32
CA ILE A 216 -12.18 13.47 2.50
C ILE A 216 -12.66 12.02 2.43
N ARG A 217 -12.87 11.49 1.21
CA ARG A 217 -13.19 10.08 1.00
C ARG A 217 -12.00 9.19 1.30
N VAL A 218 -10.80 9.57 0.84
CA VAL A 218 -9.56 8.86 1.15
C VAL A 218 -9.33 8.84 2.66
N ARG A 219 -9.39 10.01 3.32
CA ARG A 219 -9.20 10.15 4.78
C ARG A 219 -10.19 9.35 5.62
N LEU A 220 -11.47 9.37 5.27
CA LEU A 220 -12.46 8.58 6.00
C LEU A 220 -12.18 7.08 5.87
N LYS A 221 -11.87 6.59 4.67
CA LYS A 221 -11.52 5.17 4.44
C LYS A 221 -10.21 4.78 5.16
N GLU A 222 -9.21 5.66 5.15
CA GLU A 222 -7.99 5.51 5.93
C GLU A 222 -8.30 5.35 7.42
N SER A 223 -9.11 6.25 8.01
CA SER A 223 -9.46 6.18 9.44
C SER A 223 -10.25 4.92 9.83
N LEU A 224 -11.02 4.36 8.89
CA LEU A 224 -11.78 3.12 9.09
C LEU A 224 -10.94 1.86 8.86
N THR A 225 -9.72 2.00 8.33
CA THR A 225 -8.83 0.86 8.12
C THR A 225 -8.49 0.20 9.46
N GLY A 226 -8.57 -1.13 9.49
CA GLY A 226 -8.34 -1.92 10.71
C GLY A 226 -9.53 -1.98 11.68
N GLN A 227 -10.65 -1.31 11.40
CA GLN A 227 -11.88 -1.42 12.21
C GLN A 227 -12.33 -2.88 12.37
N SER A 228 -12.19 -3.68 11.31
CA SER A 228 -12.41 -5.12 11.31
C SER A 228 -11.26 -5.77 10.57
N ARG A 229 -10.44 -6.55 11.27
CA ARG A 229 -9.24 -7.18 10.72
C ARG A 229 -9.22 -8.65 11.07
N VAL A 230 -8.97 -9.46 10.04
CA VAL A 230 -8.67 -10.89 10.24
C VAL A 230 -7.16 -11.09 10.19
N ARG A 231 -6.63 -11.84 11.15
CA ARG A 231 -5.27 -12.40 11.12
C ARG A 231 -5.37 -13.91 10.96
N GLY A 232 -4.61 -14.45 10.01
CA GLY A 232 -4.56 -15.89 9.77
C GLY A 232 -3.13 -16.43 9.79
N GLN A 233 -2.98 -17.70 10.12
CA GLN A 233 -1.75 -18.47 9.91
C GLN A 233 -2.04 -19.59 8.92
N SER A 234 -1.12 -19.83 7.98
CA SER A 234 -1.33 -20.74 6.88
C SER A 234 -0.03 -21.43 6.46
N CYS A 235 -0.16 -22.65 5.94
CA CYS A 235 0.90 -23.35 5.22
C CYS A 235 0.72 -23.25 3.69
N HIS A 236 -0.24 -22.48 3.20
CA HIS A 236 -0.51 -22.30 1.77
C HIS A 236 0.58 -21.46 1.10
N ARG A 237 1.32 -22.08 0.19
CA ARG A 237 2.56 -21.54 -0.38
C ARG A 237 2.33 -20.42 -1.38
N ALA A 238 1.10 -20.23 -1.86
CA ALA A 238 0.77 -19.10 -2.74
C ALA A 238 0.47 -17.79 -1.99
N LEU A 239 0.11 -17.85 -0.70
CA LEU A 239 -0.23 -16.68 0.13
C LEU A 239 1.02 -15.87 0.51
#